data_AF-A0A3D8L7I0-F1
#
_entry.id   AF-A0A3D8L7I0-F1
#
_cell.length_a   1.000
_cell.length_b   1.000
_cell.length_c   1.000
_cell.angle_alpha   90.00
_cell.angle_beta   90.00
_cell.angle_gamma   90.00
#
_symmetry.space_group_name_H-M   'P 1'
#
loop_
_entity.id
_entity.type
_entity.pdbx_description
1 polymer ?
#
loop_
_entity_poly.entity_id
_entity_poly.type
_entity_poly.pdbx_seq_one_letter_code
_entity_poly.pdbx_strand_id
1 'polypeptide(L)'
;MAAIKIIEEMVIADKNEVYALYKLLAKAKFSDQIDSYDLNEFAGSPLITSLLIKAREEVIKNFEEEGRADVVEDWLKRSVYKFDSITGKAIANRLKHLSDSTLSTLADLDRDKLRDYAIGLIEPLEYENSEVDKLVDYMYQIAKEN
;
A
#
# COMPACT_ATOMS: atom_id res chain seq x y z
N MET A 1 26.43 15.57 -31.83
CA MET A 1 26.25 14.21 -31.28
C MET A 1 24.97 14.24 -30.47
N ALA A 2 23.93 13.53 -30.91
CA ALA A 2 22.75 13.32 -30.08
C ALA A 2 23.11 12.26 -29.03
N ALA A 3 22.92 12.57 -27.75
CA ALA A 3 23.06 11.58 -26.69
C ALA A 3 21.94 10.55 -26.86
N ILE A 4 22.31 9.28 -27.02
CA ILE A 4 21.35 8.18 -26.92
C ILE A 4 20.94 8.13 -25.46
N LYS A 5 19.72 8.58 -25.17
CA LYS A 5 19.13 8.44 -23.84
C LYS A 5 18.85 6.95 -23.65
N ILE A 6 19.61 6.30 -22.77
CA ILE A 6 19.30 4.94 -22.33
C ILE A 6 18.03 5.07 -21.49
N ILE A 7 16.92 4.54 -21.97
CA ILE A 7 15.69 4.41 -21.17
C ILE A 7 15.95 3.23 -20.24
N GLU A 8 16.25 3.51 -18.98
CA GLU A 8 16.23 2.50 -17.93
C GLU A 8 14.76 2.17 -17.64
N GLU A 9 14.33 0.98 -18.05
CA GLU A 9 12.99 0.45 -17.83
C GLU A 9 12.86 -0.14 -16.42
N MET A 10 11.71 0.02 -15.77
CA MET A 10 11.38 -0.71 -14.54
C MET A 10 11.45 -2.24 -14.77
N VAL A 11 12.35 -2.91 -14.05
CA VAL A 11 12.47 -4.38 -14.04
C VAL A 11 11.99 -4.94 -12.70
N ILE A 12 10.90 -5.72 -12.73
CA ILE A 12 10.47 -6.54 -11.58
C ILE A 12 11.28 -7.84 -11.60
N ALA A 13 12.41 -7.84 -10.89
CA ALA A 13 13.33 -8.98 -10.88
C ALA A 13 12.90 -10.12 -9.93
N ASP A 14 12.11 -9.82 -8.91
CA ASP A 14 11.64 -10.84 -7.95
C ASP A 14 10.47 -11.63 -8.57
N LYS A 15 10.66 -12.95 -8.68
CA LYS A 15 9.65 -13.87 -9.21
C LYS A 15 8.37 -13.88 -8.37
N ASN A 16 8.47 -13.66 -7.06
CA ASN A 16 7.33 -13.62 -6.16
C ASN A 16 6.49 -12.36 -6.39
N GLU A 17 7.13 -11.21 -6.64
CA GLU A 17 6.45 -9.98 -7.02
C GLU A 17 5.73 -10.14 -8.37
N VAL A 18 6.40 -10.73 -9.37
CA VAL A 18 5.78 -11.03 -10.67
C VAL A 18 4.56 -11.94 -10.50
N TYR A 19 4.68 -12.98 -9.69
CA TYR A 19 3.57 -13.90 -9.43
C TYR A 19 2.41 -13.22 -8.70
N ALA A 20 2.68 -12.39 -7.68
CA ALA A 20 1.67 -11.64 -6.96
C ALA A 20 0.92 -10.67 -7.89
N LEU A 21 1.65 -9.95 -8.76
CA LEU A 21 1.07 -9.07 -9.75
C LEU A 21 0.19 -9.83 -10.75
N TYR A 22 0.67 -10.97 -11.26
CA TYR A 22 -0.12 -11.83 -12.14
C TYR A 22 -1.41 -12.30 -11.47
N LYS A 23 -1.34 -12.79 -10.22
CA LYS A 23 -2.53 -13.25 -9.46
C LYS A 23 -3.55 -12.13 -9.33
N LEU A 24 -3.11 -10.92 -8.96
CA LEU A 24 -3.97 -9.75 -8.82
C LEU A 24 -4.63 -9.37 -10.15
N LEU A 25 -3.83 -9.22 -11.22
CA LEU A 25 -4.34 -8.80 -12.54
C LEU A 25 -5.26 -9.85 -13.16
N ALA A 26 -4.92 -11.14 -13.04
CA ALA A 26 -5.77 -12.23 -13.52
C ALA A 26 -7.10 -12.23 -12.78
N LYS A 27 -7.07 -12.02 -11.46
CA LYS A 27 -8.30 -11.97 -10.67
C LYS A 27 -9.15 -10.75 -11.02
N ALA A 28 -8.57 -9.57 -11.14
CA ALA A 28 -9.29 -8.36 -11.58
C ALA A 28 -9.86 -8.46 -12.99
N LYS A 29 -9.19 -9.19 -13.90
CA LYS A 29 -9.59 -9.31 -15.30
C LYS A 29 -10.63 -10.40 -15.55
N PHE A 30 -10.55 -11.53 -14.83
CA PHE A 30 -11.31 -12.74 -15.15
C PHE A 30 -12.25 -13.20 -14.03
N SER A 31 -12.19 -12.60 -12.85
CA SER A 31 -13.11 -12.95 -11.77
C SER A 31 -14.36 -12.08 -11.85
N ASP A 32 -15.52 -12.72 -11.78
CA ASP A 32 -16.80 -12.02 -11.73
C ASP A 32 -16.97 -11.21 -10.42
N GLN A 33 -16.19 -11.55 -9.37
CA GLN A 33 -16.18 -10.87 -8.07
C GLN A 33 -14.78 -10.92 -7.44
N ILE A 34 -14.22 -9.76 -7.12
CA ILE A 34 -13.15 -9.66 -6.10
C ILE A 34 -13.86 -9.42 -4.77
N ASP A 35 -13.76 -10.37 -3.84
CA ASP A 35 -14.36 -10.20 -2.53
C ASP A 35 -13.48 -9.38 -1.57
N SER A 36 -14.02 -9.05 -0.40
CA SER A 36 -13.30 -8.26 0.60
C SER A 36 -12.10 -9.00 1.20
N TYR A 37 -12.12 -10.33 1.24
CA TYR A 37 -11.02 -11.14 1.73
C TYR A 37 -9.82 -11.03 0.78
N ASP A 38 -10.07 -11.16 -0.53
CA ASP A 38 -9.06 -11.01 -1.56
C ASP A 38 -8.42 -9.62 -1.54
N LEU A 39 -9.24 -8.58 -1.45
CA LEU A 39 -8.74 -7.20 -1.35
C LEU A 39 -7.88 -6.99 -0.10
N ASN A 40 -8.24 -7.64 1.01
CA ASN A 40 -7.47 -7.56 2.25
C ASN A 40 -6.14 -8.32 2.16
N GLU A 41 -6.14 -9.52 1.55
CA GLU A 41 -4.92 -10.29 1.28
C GLU A 41 -3.94 -9.46 0.44
N PHE A 42 -4.44 -8.78 -0.60
CA PHE A 42 -3.60 -7.93 -1.44
C PHE A 42 -3.17 -6.64 -0.74
N ALA A 43 -4.07 -5.93 -0.07
CA ALA A 43 -3.78 -4.66 0.58
C ALA A 43 -2.79 -4.79 1.76
N GLY A 44 -2.75 -5.95 2.41
CA GLY A 44 -1.80 -6.25 3.48
C GLY A 44 -0.53 -6.95 3.01
N SER A 45 -0.34 -7.18 1.71
CA SER A 45 0.79 -7.95 1.18
C SER A 45 2.05 -7.09 1.02
N PRO A 46 3.18 -7.44 1.68
CA PRO A 46 4.44 -6.73 1.51
C PRO A 46 4.95 -6.72 0.05
N LEU A 47 4.64 -7.77 -0.72
CA LEU A 47 4.99 -7.85 -2.14
C LEU A 47 4.23 -6.81 -2.97
N ILE A 48 2.96 -6.57 -2.64
CA ILE A 48 2.14 -5.56 -3.31
C ILE A 48 2.62 -4.16 -2.92
N THR A 49 2.96 -3.93 -1.64
CA THR A 49 3.56 -2.66 -1.19
C THR A 49 4.87 -2.37 -1.92
N SER A 50 5.78 -3.36 -2.02
CA SER A 50 7.04 -3.24 -2.78
C SER A 50 6.80 -2.89 -4.25
N LEU A 51 5.86 -3.58 -4.90
CA LEU A 51 5.47 -3.29 -6.29
C LEU A 51 4.91 -1.88 -6.46
N LEU A 52 4.08 -1.43 -5.54
CA LEU A 52 3.48 -0.10 -5.58
C LEU A 52 4.53 1.00 -5.42
N ILE A 53 5.55 0.79 -4.57
CA ILE A 53 6.70 1.69 -4.42
C ILE A 53 7.45 1.81 -5.75
N LYS A 54 7.87 0.68 -6.33
CA LYS A 54 8.62 0.65 -7.61
C LYS A 54 7.84 1.31 -8.75
N ALA A 55 6.55 0.99 -8.85
CA ALA A 55 5.68 1.59 -9.86
C ALA A 55 5.52 3.11 -9.65
N ARG A 56 5.40 3.56 -8.40
CA ARG A 56 5.35 4.99 -8.07
C ARG A 56 6.63 5.72 -8.47
N GLU A 57 7.79 5.18 -8.13
CA GLU A 57 9.09 5.76 -8.51
C GLU A 57 9.23 5.89 -10.02
N GLU A 58 8.85 4.86 -10.77
CA GLU A 58 8.90 4.87 -12.23
C GLU A 58 7.94 5.92 -12.84
N VAL A 59 6.73 6.06 -12.28
CA VAL A 59 5.78 7.09 -12.72
C VAL A 59 6.31 8.50 -12.46
N ILE A 60 6.93 8.73 -11.29
CA ILE A 60 7.56 10.02 -10.95
C ILE A 60 8.64 10.35 -11.97
N LYS A 61 9.59 9.43 -12.17
CA LYS A 61 10.69 9.58 -13.11
C LYS A 61 10.18 9.93 -14.52
N ASN A 62 9.19 9.19 -15.02
CA ASN A 62 8.63 9.43 -16.34
C ASN A 62 8.01 10.83 -16.47
N PHE A 63 7.25 11.28 -15.48
CA PHE A 63 6.65 12.62 -15.51
C PHE A 63 7.70 13.73 -15.43
N GLU A 64 8.73 13.57 -14.61
CA GLU A 64 9.83 14.54 -14.55
C GLU A 64 10.58 14.62 -15.88
N GLU A 65 10.86 13.48 -16.51
CA GLU A 65 11.53 13.42 -17.82
C GLU A 65 10.69 14.02 -18.97
N GLU A 66 9.35 13.98 -18.85
CA GLU A 66 8.41 14.64 -19.76
C GLU A 66 8.26 16.15 -19.47
N GLY A 67 8.93 16.69 -18.45
CA GLY A 67 8.83 18.10 -18.06
C GLY A 67 7.57 18.44 -17.26
N ARG A 68 6.96 17.45 -16.58
CA ARG A 68 5.71 17.56 -15.80
C ARG A 68 5.96 17.48 -14.29
N ALA A 69 7.06 18.08 -13.83
CA ALA A 69 7.45 18.05 -12.42
C ALA A 69 6.42 18.72 -11.49
N ASP A 70 5.68 19.71 -11.99
CA ASP A 70 4.59 20.38 -11.27
C ASP A 70 3.43 19.42 -10.94
N VAL A 71 3.12 18.49 -11.86
CA VAL A 71 2.11 17.45 -11.65
C VAL A 71 2.57 16.47 -10.57
N VAL A 72 3.84 16.08 -10.59
CA VAL A 72 4.43 15.23 -9.54
C VAL A 72 4.35 15.93 -8.18
N GLU A 73 4.75 17.19 -8.11
CA GLU A 73 4.75 17.96 -6.86
C GLU A 73 3.33 18.07 -6.27
N ASP A 74 2.33 18.42 -7.07
CA ASP A 74 0.93 18.47 -6.62
C ASP A 74 0.42 17.08 -6.19
N TRP A 75 0.79 16.03 -6.93
CA TRP A 75 0.41 14.66 -6.58
C TRP A 75 1.01 14.21 -5.25
N LEU A 76 2.31 14.46 -5.02
CA LEU A 76 2.99 14.10 -3.77
C LEU A 76 2.38 14.84 -2.57
N LYS A 77 2.12 16.15 -2.69
CA LYS A 77 1.45 16.95 -1.64
C LYS A 77 0.07 16.43 -1.24
N ARG A 78 -0.62 15.76 -2.15
CA ARG A 78 -1.95 15.16 -1.91
C ARG A 78 -1.86 13.70 -1.46
N SER A 79 -0.70 13.06 -1.64
CA SER A 79 -0.43 11.67 -1.32
C SER A 79 0.07 11.53 0.13
N VAL A 80 -0.67 12.16 1.06
CA VAL A 80 -0.40 12.15 2.50
C VAL A 80 -1.51 11.37 3.20
N TYR A 81 -1.13 10.37 3.98
CA TYR A 81 -2.04 9.62 4.82
C TYR A 81 -2.53 10.45 6.01
N LYS A 82 -3.84 10.41 6.24
CA LYS A 82 -4.48 10.85 7.49
C LYS A 82 -5.54 9.83 7.87
N PHE A 83 -5.67 9.53 9.15
CA PHE A 83 -6.60 8.51 9.67
C PHE A 83 -8.06 8.83 9.29
N ASP A 84 -8.47 10.11 9.40
CA ASP A 84 -9.83 10.53 9.10
C ASP A 84 -10.11 10.83 7.61
N SER A 85 -9.10 10.67 6.75
CA SER A 85 -9.23 10.84 5.30
C SER A 85 -10.06 9.71 4.66
N ILE A 86 -10.38 9.86 3.38
CA ILE A 86 -11.03 8.80 2.59
C ILE A 86 -10.17 7.52 2.61
N THR A 87 -8.85 7.64 2.42
CA THR A 87 -7.91 6.52 2.47
C THR A 87 -7.87 5.87 3.85
N GLY A 88 -7.78 6.67 4.91
CA GLY A 88 -7.76 6.17 6.29
C GLY A 88 -9.03 5.43 6.66
N LYS A 89 -10.21 5.96 6.28
CA LYS A 89 -11.50 5.29 6.46
C LYS A 89 -11.60 3.99 5.67
N ALA A 90 -11.07 3.94 4.44
CA ALA A 90 -11.04 2.71 3.65
C ALA A 90 -10.19 1.62 4.33
N ILE A 91 -9.02 1.99 4.85
CA ILE A 91 -8.15 1.06 5.61
C ILE A 91 -8.84 0.61 6.90
N ALA A 92 -9.37 1.55 7.68
CA ALA A 92 -10.09 1.23 8.92
C ALA A 92 -11.29 0.30 8.68
N ASN A 93 -12.01 0.48 7.57
CA ASN A 93 -13.11 -0.40 7.19
C ASN A 93 -12.61 -1.81 6.83
N ARG A 94 -11.51 -1.94 6.09
CA ARG A 94 -10.90 -3.25 5.78
C ARG A 94 -10.52 -4.01 7.04
N LEU A 95 -9.90 -3.31 7.99
CA LEU A 95 -9.47 -3.88 9.27
C LEU A 95 -10.64 -4.49 10.08
N LYS A 96 -11.86 -3.93 9.99
CA LYS A 96 -13.06 -4.50 10.64
C LYS A 96 -13.51 -5.85 10.05
N HIS A 97 -13.07 -6.16 8.84
CA HIS A 97 -13.45 -7.38 8.11
C HIS A 97 -12.30 -8.38 8.05
N LEU A 98 -11.28 -8.23 8.91
CA LEU A 98 -10.26 -9.25 9.08
C LEU A 98 -10.86 -10.49 9.73
N SER A 99 -10.27 -11.65 9.44
CA SER A 99 -10.69 -12.90 10.08
C SER A 99 -10.32 -12.91 11.56
N ASP A 100 -11.06 -13.66 12.37
CA ASP A 100 -10.78 -13.86 13.80
C ASP A 100 -9.33 -14.32 14.04
N SER A 101 -8.81 -15.19 13.17
CA SER A 101 -7.43 -15.66 13.25
C SER A 101 -6.40 -14.54 13.05
N THR A 102 -6.69 -13.60 12.15
CA THR A 102 -5.86 -12.43 11.90
C THR A 102 -5.94 -11.44 13.06
N LEU A 103 -7.16 -11.19 13.57
CA LEU A 103 -7.37 -10.31 14.71
C LEU A 103 -6.68 -10.84 15.97
N SER A 104 -6.76 -12.15 16.24
CA SER A 104 -6.02 -12.80 17.31
C SER A 104 -4.50 -12.63 17.14
N THR A 105 -3.98 -12.76 15.92
CA THR A 105 -2.56 -12.53 15.65
C THR A 105 -2.18 -11.08 15.96
N LEU A 106 -2.99 -10.11 15.55
CA LEU A 106 -2.75 -8.69 15.84
C LEU A 106 -2.82 -8.38 17.35
N ALA A 107 -3.67 -9.07 18.11
CA ALA A 107 -3.79 -8.90 19.55
C ALA A 107 -2.54 -9.34 20.32
N ASP A 108 -1.81 -10.33 19.79
CA ASP A 108 -0.57 -10.86 20.36
C ASP A 108 0.67 -10.01 20.01
N LEU A 109 0.56 -9.10 19.03
CA LEU A 109 1.66 -8.22 18.67
C LEU A 109 1.89 -7.15 19.74
N ASP A 110 3.16 -6.89 20.01
CA ASP A 110 3.56 -5.68 20.71
C ASP A 110 3.30 -4.44 19.83
N ARG A 111 3.29 -3.27 20.48
CA ARG A 111 2.91 -2.00 19.84
C ARG A 111 3.86 -1.62 18.69
N ASP A 112 5.13 -2.01 18.79
CA ASP A 112 6.14 -1.71 17.76
C ASP A 112 5.88 -2.54 16.50
N LYS A 113 5.62 -3.84 16.63
CA LYS A 113 5.23 -4.69 15.48
C LYS A 113 3.89 -4.28 14.89
N LEU A 114 2.95 -3.85 15.72
CA LEU A 114 1.67 -3.34 15.24
C LEU A 114 1.86 -2.04 14.44
N ARG A 115 2.80 -1.20 14.86
CA ARG A 115 3.21 0.00 14.12
C ARG A 115 3.84 -0.37 12.78
N ASP A 116 4.75 -1.33 12.73
CA ASP A 116 5.39 -1.76 11.48
C ASP A 116 4.34 -2.27 10.48
N TYR A 117 3.37 -3.05 10.96
CA TYR A 117 2.25 -3.48 10.12
C TYR A 117 1.39 -2.30 9.65
N ALA A 118 1.06 -1.36 10.54
CA ALA A 118 0.30 -0.16 10.19
C ALA A 118 0.99 0.68 9.12
N ILE A 119 2.32 0.81 9.18
CA ILE A 119 3.14 1.48 8.16
C ILE A 119 3.03 0.74 6.82
N GLY A 120 3.18 -0.58 6.84
CA GLY A 120 3.05 -1.40 5.61
C GLY A 120 1.70 -1.25 4.89
N LEU A 121 0.63 -0.93 5.62
CA LEU A 121 -0.71 -0.67 5.05
C LEU A 121 -0.85 0.70 4.37
N ILE A 122 -0.05 1.68 4.76
CA ILE A 122 -0.17 3.06 4.27
C ILE A 122 0.95 3.44 3.29
N GLU A 123 2.05 2.69 3.26
CA GLU A 123 3.08 2.86 2.26
C GLU A 123 2.51 2.73 0.83
N PRO A 124 2.96 3.58 -0.12
CA PRO A 124 4.07 4.51 -0.03
C PRO A 124 3.67 5.95 0.38
N LEU A 125 2.48 6.18 0.94
CA LEU A 125 2.03 7.53 1.26
C LEU A 125 2.95 8.20 2.29
N GLU A 126 3.08 9.52 2.22
CA GLU A 126 3.72 10.27 3.30
C GLU A 126 2.80 10.29 4.52
N TYR A 127 3.36 10.37 5.73
CA TYR A 127 2.57 10.37 6.95
C TYR A 127 3.26 11.11 8.10
N GLU A 128 2.44 11.63 9.01
CA GLU A 128 2.90 12.06 10.32
C GLU A 128 2.82 10.89 11.32
N ASN A 129 3.77 10.80 12.24
CA ASN A 129 3.79 9.74 13.26
C ASN A 129 2.51 9.70 14.10
N SER A 130 1.89 10.85 14.36
CA SER A 130 0.62 11.00 15.07
C SER A 130 -0.55 10.35 14.33
N GLU A 131 -0.56 10.36 12.99
CA GLU A 131 -1.59 9.72 12.17
C GLU A 131 -1.39 8.20 12.16
N VAL A 132 -0.14 7.72 12.17
CA VAL A 132 0.18 6.30 12.35
C VAL A 132 -0.26 5.81 13.74
N ASP A 133 -0.01 6.60 14.78
CA ASP A 133 -0.42 6.26 16.15
C ASP A 133 -1.93 6.04 16.27
N LYS A 134 -2.75 6.88 15.61
CA LYS A 134 -4.21 6.70 15.54
C LYS A 134 -4.59 5.37 14.90
N LEU A 135 -3.90 4.98 13.82
CA LEU A 135 -4.14 3.69 13.15
C LEU A 135 -3.76 2.52 14.05
N VAL A 136 -2.61 2.61 14.74
CA VAL A 136 -2.15 1.59 15.70
C VAL A 136 -3.14 1.44 16.86
N ASP A 137 -3.61 2.55 17.43
CA ASP A 137 -4.59 2.52 18.52
C ASP A 137 -5.92 1.89 18.07
N TYR A 138 -6.37 2.25 16.86
CA TYR A 138 -7.56 1.65 16.27
C TYR A 138 -7.41 0.15 16.04
N MET A 139 -6.27 -0.29 15.49
CA MET A 139 -5.95 -1.71 15.30
C MET A 139 -5.93 -2.47 16.63
N TYR A 140 -5.34 -1.88 17.66
CA TYR A 140 -5.29 -2.46 18.99
C TYR A 140 -6.69 -2.63 19.60
N GLN A 141 -7.55 -1.63 19.40
CA GLN A 141 -8.94 -1.68 19.86
C GLN A 141 -9.70 -2.81 19.19
N ILE A 142 -9.70 -2.89 17.85
CA ILE A 142 -10.44 -3.93 17.13
C ILE A 142 -9.90 -5.34 17.43
N ALA A 143 -8.61 -5.49 17.69
CA ALA A 143 -7.99 -6.78 18.00
C ALA A 143 -8.36 -7.28 19.41
N LYS A 144 -8.71 -6.37 20.34
CA LYS A 144 -9.13 -6.70 21.71
C LYS A 144 -10.64 -6.84 21.90
N GLU A 145 -11.43 -6.26 21.01
CA GLU A 145 -12.88 -6.34 21.03
C GLU A 145 -13.43 -7.64 20.41
N ASN A 146 -12.57 -8.44 19.76
CA ASN A 146 -12.86 -9.77 19.21
C ASN A 146 -12.13 -10.86 20.02
#